data_AF-A0A939BMB3-F1
#
_entry.id   AF-A0A939BMB3-F1
#
_cell.length_a   1.000
_cell.length_b   1.000
_cell.length_c   1.000
_cell.angle_alpha   90.00
_cell.angle_beta   90.00
_cell.angle_gamma   90.00
#
_symmetry.space_group_name_H-M   'P 1'
#
loop_
_entity.id
_entity.type
_entity.pdbx_description
1 polymer ?
#
loop_
_entity_poly.entity_id
_entity_poly.type
_entity_poly.pdbx_seq_one_letter_code
_entity_poly.pdbx_strand_id
1 'polypeptide(L)'
;MKRILLLFMLIILLLNVQTVLGESKYKAEWKNVIHKRKQKLEEKPNDYIIKYELAVAYSNLGEIKKATKLFKDLKKVKNRDQKLEELIQNYKGDLQNSEYDIREINFLAFAHYTADNYKQANKLFKEIVSLDPENIWSYNYLAVTQHELKKYSKAKESLEKSLDIKDDEYTHFLLGVNYYKQGNLFKAFYHVRKGRKAANLFLKD
;
A
#
# COMPACT_ATOMS: atom_id res chain seq x y z
N MET A 1 -13.86 -8.93 47.86
CA MET A 1 -14.00 -9.71 46.61
C MET A 1 -14.29 -8.86 45.37
N LYS A 2 -15.33 -8.02 45.32
CA LYS A 2 -15.71 -7.24 44.10
C LYS A 2 -14.59 -6.35 43.52
N ARG A 3 -13.75 -5.71 44.36
CA ARG A 3 -12.63 -4.87 43.90
C ARG A 3 -11.48 -5.66 43.25
N ILE A 4 -11.21 -6.86 43.75
CA ILE A 4 -10.17 -7.74 43.20
C ILE A 4 -10.61 -8.28 41.83
N LEU A 5 -11.90 -8.63 41.70
CA LEU A 5 -12.49 -9.09 40.44
C LEU A 5 -12.45 -8.00 39.34
N LEU A 6 -12.70 -6.73 39.72
CA LEU A 6 -12.63 -5.57 38.82
C LEU A 6 -11.20 -5.28 38.34
N LEU A 7 -10.22 -5.36 39.23
CA LEU A 7 -8.80 -5.27 38.88
C LEU A 7 -8.37 -6.41 37.94
N PHE A 8 -8.85 -7.63 38.19
CA PHE A 8 -8.58 -8.78 37.32
C PHE A 8 -9.22 -8.62 35.93
N MET A 9 -10.46 -8.09 35.85
CA MET A 9 -11.09 -7.77 34.56
C MET A 9 -10.38 -6.64 33.81
N LEU A 10 -9.91 -5.60 34.50
CA LEU A 10 -9.11 -4.52 33.91
C LEU A 10 -7.76 -5.03 33.40
N ILE A 11 -7.11 -5.92 34.14
CA ILE A 11 -5.86 -6.57 33.73
C ILE A 11 -6.10 -7.52 32.56
N ILE A 12 -7.20 -8.28 32.52
CA ILE A 12 -7.58 -9.11 31.37
C ILE A 12 -7.92 -8.23 30.14
N LEU A 13 -8.59 -7.09 30.33
CA LEU A 13 -8.78 -6.11 29.26
C LEU A 13 -7.43 -5.61 28.75
N LEU A 14 -6.52 -5.20 29.62
CA LEU A 14 -5.18 -4.67 29.28
C LEU A 14 -4.24 -5.73 28.68
N LEU A 15 -4.36 -7.00 29.09
CA LEU A 15 -3.62 -8.13 28.51
C LEU A 15 -4.20 -8.54 27.16
N ASN A 16 -5.52 -8.37 26.94
CA ASN A 16 -6.14 -8.51 25.63
C ASN A 16 -5.92 -7.29 24.71
N VAL A 17 -5.38 -6.16 25.21
CA VAL A 17 -4.87 -5.07 24.36
C VAL A 17 -3.48 -5.42 23.79
N GLN A 18 -2.87 -6.53 24.20
CA GLN A 18 -1.62 -7.01 23.61
C GLN A 18 -1.85 -8.01 22.46
N THR A 19 -2.54 -7.62 21.39
CA THR A 19 -2.49 -8.38 20.13
C THR A 19 -2.60 -7.43 18.91
N VAL A 20 -1.43 -7.16 18.31
CA VAL A 20 -1.22 -6.58 16.96
C VAL A 20 -1.55 -5.08 16.80
N LEU A 21 -0.79 -4.19 17.43
CA LEU A 21 -0.78 -2.79 16.99
C LEU A 21 -0.09 -2.68 15.62
N GLY A 22 -0.88 -2.52 14.56
CA GLY A 22 -0.42 -2.00 13.26
C GLY A 22 0.03 -3.02 12.22
N GLU A 23 -0.54 -4.22 12.18
CA GLU A 23 -0.36 -5.13 11.03
C GLU A 23 -1.69 -5.48 10.35
N SER A 24 -1.72 -5.37 9.02
CA SER A 24 -2.85 -5.77 8.17
C SER A 24 -3.35 -7.18 8.50
N LYS A 25 -4.66 -7.33 8.71
CA LYS A 25 -5.31 -8.65 8.85
C LYS A 25 -5.16 -9.53 7.59
N TYR A 26 -4.89 -8.92 6.44
CA TYR A 26 -4.70 -9.59 5.14
C TYR A 26 -3.23 -10.00 4.89
N LYS A 27 -2.33 -9.80 5.86
CA LYS A 27 -0.89 -10.13 5.72
C LYS A 27 -0.63 -11.59 5.32
N ALA A 28 -1.36 -12.54 5.88
CA ALA A 28 -1.21 -13.96 5.56
C ALA A 28 -1.64 -14.26 4.11
N GLU A 29 -2.70 -13.61 3.65
CA GLU A 29 -3.23 -13.77 2.30
C GLU A 29 -2.26 -13.22 1.26
N TRP A 30 -1.67 -12.03 1.51
CA TRP A 30 -0.63 -11.48 0.64
C TRP A 30 0.62 -12.35 0.57
N LYS A 31 1.03 -12.98 1.68
CA LYS A 31 2.11 -13.98 1.67
C LYS A 31 1.76 -15.20 0.81
N ASN A 32 0.52 -15.66 0.87
CA ASN A 32 0.04 -16.76 0.03
C ASN A 32 0.03 -16.37 -1.47
N VAL A 33 -0.38 -15.14 -1.80
CA VAL A 33 -0.30 -14.61 -3.16
C VAL A 33 1.16 -14.66 -3.66
N ILE A 34 2.11 -14.15 -2.86
CA ILE A 34 3.54 -14.19 -3.23
C ILE A 34 4.01 -15.63 -3.47
N HIS A 35 3.68 -16.56 -2.57
CA HIS A 35 4.08 -17.97 -2.71
C HIS A 35 3.56 -18.57 -4.02
N LYS A 36 2.25 -18.48 -4.25
CA LYS A 36 1.60 -19.02 -5.47
C LYS A 36 2.10 -18.34 -6.75
N ARG A 37 2.32 -17.02 -6.74
CA ARG A 37 2.79 -16.30 -7.93
C ARG A 37 4.25 -16.58 -8.23
N LYS A 38 5.10 -16.80 -7.23
CA LYS A 38 6.49 -17.23 -7.47
C LYS A 38 6.55 -18.59 -8.17
N GLN A 39 5.79 -19.58 -7.70
CA GLN A 39 5.73 -20.90 -8.35
C GLN A 39 5.29 -20.78 -9.82
N LYS A 40 4.20 -20.06 -10.09
CA LYS A 40 3.73 -19.87 -11.48
C LYS A 40 4.72 -19.08 -12.35
N LEU A 41 5.53 -18.20 -11.74
CA LEU A 41 6.54 -17.44 -12.47
C LEU A 41 7.73 -18.31 -12.90
N GLU A 42 7.99 -19.44 -12.24
CA GLU A 42 8.99 -20.42 -12.70
C GLU A 42 8.57 -21.05 -14.03
N GLU A 43 7.27 -21.34 -14.19
CA GLU A 43 6.69 -21.88 -15.43
C GLU A 43 6.54 -20.81 -16.53
N LYS A 44 6.20 -19.58 -16.14
CA LYS A 44 5.96 -18.47 -17.07
C LYS A 44 6.76 -17.21 -16.69
N PRO A 45 8.09 -17.20 -16.87
CA PRO A 45 8.98 -16.15 -16.35
C PRO A 45 8.71 -14.74 -16.88
N ASN A 46 7.96 -14.61 -17.98
CA ASN A 46 7.65 -13.34 -18.63
C ASN A 46 6.16 -12.97 -18.59
N ASP A 47 5.35 -13.69 -17.81
CA ASP A 47 3.94 -13.39 -17.67
C ASP A 47 3.74 -12.02 -16.96
N TYR A 48 3.05 -11.13 -17.65
CA TYR A 48 2.83 -9.75 -17.19
C TYR A 48 1.91 -9.72 -15.95
N ILE A 49 0.84 -10.52 -15.97
CA ILE A 49 -0.17 -10.53 -14.91
C ILE A 49 0.45 -11.10 -13.63
N ILE A 50 1.20 -12.20 -13.72
CA ILE A 50 1.87 -12.79 -12.55
C ILE A 50 2.87 -11.81 -11.93
N LYS A 51 3.69 -11.14 -12.74
CA LYS A 51 4.63 -10.11 -12.25
C LYS A 51 3.91 -8.92 -11.63
N TYR A 52 2.79 -8.50 -12.23
CA TYR A 52 1.95 -7.42 -11.74
C TYR A 52 1.35 -7.74 -10.37
N GLU A 53 0.69 -8.90 -10.23
CA GLU A 53 0.07 -9.33 -8.98
C GLU A 53 1.12 -9.55 -7.89
N LEU A 54 2.30 -10.06 -8.25
CA LEU A 54 3.43 -10.17 -7.33
C LEU A 54 3.93 -8.80 -6.85
N ALA A 55 3.98 -7.80 -7.74
CA ALA A 55 4.34 -6.43 -7.37
C ALA A 55 3.33 -5.82 -6.39
N VAL A 56 2.02 -5.99 -6.65
CA VAL A 56 0.95 -5.52 -5.76
C VAL A 56 1.00 -6.22 -4.40
N ALA A 57 1.28 -7.52 -4.37
CA ALA A 57 1.43 -8.25 -3.12
C ALA A 57 2.64 -7.76 -2.30
N TYR A 58 3.77 -7.51 -2.96
CA TYR A 58 4.93 -6.89 -2.30
C TYR A 58 4.62 -5.48 -1.79
N SER A 59 3.85 -4.70 -2.55
CA SER A 59 3.38 -3.38 -2.14
C SER A 59 2.56 -3.42 -0.87
N ASN A 60 1.62 -4.37 -0.75
CA ASN A 60 0.77 -4.54 0.42
C ASN A 60 1.50 -5.06 1.67
N LEU A 61 2.68 -5.68 1.50
CA LEU A 61 3.53 -6.12 2.61
C LEU A 61 4.66 -5.14 2.95
N GLY A 62 4.77 -4.02 2.24
CA GLY A 62 5.85 -3.07 2.47
C GLY A 62 7.21 -3.48 1.92
N GLU A 63 7.26 -4.48 1.04
CA GLU A 63 8.48 -4.90 0.37
C GLU A 63 8.82 -3.93 -0.79
N ILE A 64 8.93 -2.64 -0.47
CA ILE A 64 8.98 -1.51 -1.42
C ILE A 64 10.06 -1.69 -2.49
N LYS A 65 11.24 -2.19 -2.11
CA LYS A 65 12.33 -2.43 -3.06
C LYS A 65 11.95 -3.48 -4.12
N LYS A 66 11.27 -4.56 -3.73
CA LYS A 66 10.85 -5.62 -4.68
C LYS A 66 9.69 -5.15 -5.55
N ALA A 67 8.70 -4.49 -4.95
CA ALA A 67 7.59 -3.90 -5.68
C ALA A 67 8.08 -2.88 -6.74
N THR A 68 8.94 -1.94 -6.32
CA THR A 68 9.51 -0.91 -7.21
C THR A 68 10.28 -1.53 -8.37
N LYS A 69 11.09 -2.56 -8.12
CA LYS A 69 11.81 -3.28 -9.17
C LYS A 69 10.83 -3.88 -10.19
N LEU A 70 9.82 -4.61 -9.73
CA LEU A 70 8.84 -5.25 -10.63
C LEU A 70 8.04 -4.22 -11.43
N PHE A 71 7.57 -3.13 -10.80
CA PHE A 71 6.88 -2.07 -11.54
C PHE A 71 7.79 -1.37 -12.55
N LYS A 72 9.08 -1.18 -12.24
CA LYS A 72 10.08 -0.65 -13.19
C LYS A 72 10.26 -1.57 -14.39
N ASP A 73 10.26 -2.89 -14.18
CA ASP A 73 10.36 -3.88 -15.24
C ASP A 73 9.08 -3.93 -16.08
N LEU A 74 7.90 -3.90 -15.45
CA LEU A 74 6.60 -3.88 -16.12
C LEU A 74 6.42 -2.65 -17.01
N LYS A 75 6.92 -1.48 -16.59
CA LYS A 75 6.91 -0.25 -17.39
C LYS A 75 7.69 -0.36 -18.71
N LYS A 76 8.63 -1.30 -18.83
CA LYS A 76 9.45 -1.50 -20.04
C LYS A 76 8.86 -2.51 -21.03
N VAL A 77 7.78 -3.18 -20.66
CA VAL A 77 7.16 -4.23 -21.50
C VAL A 77 6.51 -3.60 -22.73
N LYS A 78 6.72 -4.20 -23.91
CA LYS A 78 6.05 -3.78 -25.15
C LYS A 78 4.53 -3.97 -25.04
N ASN A 79 3.74 -3.03 -25.59
CA ASN A 79 2.28 -3.02 -25.52
C ASN A 79 1.74 -2.96 -24.08
N ARG A 80 2.49 -2.34 -23.17
CA ARG A 80 2.12 -2.22 -21.75
C ARG A 80 0.76 -1.55 -21.54
N ASP A 81 0.43 -0.53 -22.32
CA ASP A 81 -0.85 0.19 -22.15
C ASP A 81 -2.04 -0.70 -22.51
N GLN A 82 -1.98 -1.41 -23.64
CA GLN A 82 -2.97 -2.42 -24.00
C GLN A 82 -3.11 -3.49 -22.89
N LYS A 83 -1.98 -4.00 -22.37
CA LYS A 83 -2.00 -5.00 -21.28
C LYS A 83 -2.65 -4.47 -20.01
N LEU A 84 -2.45 -3.18 -19.69
CA LEU A 84 -3.09 -2.56 -18.53
C LEU A 84 -4.59 -2.34 -18.74
N GLU A 85 -5.02 -1.96 -19.94
CA GLU A 85 -6.43 -1.85 -20.27
C GLU A 85 -7.14 -3.20 -20.13
N GLU A 86 -6.55 -4.28 -20.66
CA GLU A 86 -7.05 -5.65 -20.49
C GLU A 86 -7.13 -6.04 -19.01
N LEU A 87 -6.08 -5.76 -18.22
CA LEU A 87 -6.08 -6.00 -16.76
C LEU A 87 -7.18 -5.25 -16.02
N ILE A 88 -7.39 -3.97 -16.35
CA ILE A 88 -8.44 -3.15 -15.74
C ILE A 88 -9.82 -3.73 -16.05
N GLN A 89 -10.08 -4.14 -17.30
CA GLN A 89 -11.37 -4.74 -17.65
C GLN A 89 -11.60 -6.08 -16.94
N ASN A 90 -10.58 -6.93 -16.88
CA ASN A 90 -10.67 -8.23 -16.20
C ASN A 90 -11.02 -8.06 -14.72
N TYR A 91 -10.23 -7.28 -13.96
CA TYR A 91 -10.50 -7.10 -12.53
C TYR A 91 -11.80 -6.34 -12.26
N LYS A 92 -12.22 -5.44 -13.16
CA LYS A 92 -13.53 -4.80 -13.06
C LYS A 92 -14.67 -5.81 -13.25
N GLY A 93 -14.51 -6.77 -14.18
CA GLY A 93 -15.45 -7.86 -14.38
C GLY A 93 -15.50 -8.81 -13.17
N ASP A 94 -14.35 -9.14 -12.58
CA ASP A 94 -14.28 -9.99 -11.39
C ASP A 94 -15.07 -9.38 -10.21
N LEU A 95 -14.88 -8.08 -9.95
CA LEU A 95 -15.60 -7.38 -8.87
C LEU A 95 -17.12 -7.26 -9.08
N GLN A 96 -17.63 -7.44 -10.30
CA GLN A 96 -19.07 -7.46 -10.56
C GLN A 96 -19.71 -8.82 -10.24
N ASN A 97 -18.91 -9.89 -10.21
CA ASN A 97 -19.39 -11.27 -10.16
C ASN A 97 -19.05 -12.00 -8.85
N SER A 98 -18.25 -11.40 -7.96
CA SER A 98 -17.84 -12.00 -6.68
C SER A 98 -18.30 -11.20 -5.46
N GLU A 99 -18.32 -11.87 -4.31
CA GLU A 99 -18.27 -11.20 -3.01
C GLU A 99 -16.95 -10.39 -2.92
N TYR A 100 -17.01 -9.19 -2.31
CA TYR A 100 -15.92 -8.21 -2.31
C TYR A 100 -14.63 -8.77 -1.68
N ASP A 101 -13.64 -9.09 -2.52
CA ASP A 101 -12.30 -9.48 -2.07
C ASP A 101 -11.32 -8.30 -2.25
N ILE A 102 -10.65 -7.95 -1.14
CA ILE A 102 -9.73 -6.81 -1.08
C ILE A 102 -8.55 -6.97 -2.06
N ARG A 103 -8.22 -8.20 -2.47
CA ARG A 103 -7.12 -8.49 -3.40
C ARG A 103 -7.43 -7.95 -4.80
N GLU A 104 -8.63 -8.19 -5.30
CA GLU A 104 -9.12 -7.75 -6.60
C GLU A 104 -9.27 -6.23 -6.61
N ILE A 105 -9.75 -5.63 -5.51
CA ILE A 105 -9.77 -4.17 -5.34
C ILE A 105 -8.35 -3.60 -5.37
N ASN A 106 -7.39 -4.24 -4.70
CA ASN A 106 -5.98 -3.85 -4.75
C ASN A 106 -5.41 -3.95 -6.16
N PHE A 107 -5.60 -5.08 -6.84
CA PHE A 107 -5.14 -5.25 -8.21
C PHE A 107 -5.75 -4.20 -9.14
N LEU A 108 -7.03 -3.87 -8.99
CA LEU A 108 -7.65 -2.82 -9.80
C LEU A 108 -7.14 -1.41 -9.42
N ALA A 109 -6.93 -1.12 -8.12
CA ALA A 109 -6.44 0.17 -7.64
C ALA A 109 -5.04 0.49 -8.20
N PHE A 110 -4.13 -0.47 -8.10
CA PHE A 110 -2.78 -0.35 -8.66
C PHE A 110 -2.80 -0.27 -10.19
N ALA A 111 -3.78 -0.89 -10.86
CA ALA A 111 -3.84 -0.90 -12.32
C ALA A 111 -4.26 0.48 -12.81
N HIS A 112 -5.29 1.06 -12.17
CA HIS A 112 -5.65 2.45 -12.40
C HIS A 112 -4.52 3.41 -12.03
N TYR A 113 -3.82 3.22 -10.91
CA TYR A 113 -2.69 4.08 -10.55
C TYR A 113 -1.58 4.01 -11.62
N THR A 114 -1.26 2.80 -12.06
CA THR A 114 -0.22 2.55 -13.08
C THR A 114 -0.62 3.12 -14.44
N ALA A 115 -1.91 3.11 -14.77
CA ALA A 115 -2.45 3.74 -15.99
C ALA A 115 -2.73 5.25 -15.83
N ASP A 116 -2.19 5.91 -14.80
CA ASP A 116 -2.35 7.33 -14.48
C ASP A 116 -3.82 7.78 -14.27
N ASN A 117 -4.71 6.81 -14.08
CA ASN A 117 -6.12 7.00 -13.75
C ASN A 117 -6.30 7.28 -12.26
N TYR A 118 -5.63 8.32 -11.75
CA TYR A 118 -5.50 8.60 -10.32
C TYR A 118 -6.85 8.87 -9.62
N LYS A 119 -7.87 9.36 -10.35
CA LYS A 119 -9.22 9.56 -9.78
C LYS A 119 -9.84 8.23 -9.35
N GLN A 120 -9.79 7.22 -10.21
CA GLN A 120 -10.30 5.87 -9.95
C GLN A 120 -9.44 5.17 -8.91
N ALA A 121 -8.12 5.25 -9.03
CA ALA A 121 -7.20 4.72 -8.03
C ALA A 121 -7.48 5.29 -6.63
N ASN A 122 -7.71 6.61 -6.51
CA ASN A 122 -8.03 7.24 -5.23
C ASN A 122 -9.37 6.73 -4.66
N LYS A 123 -10.36 6.42 -5.50
CA LYS A 123 -11.63 5.83 -5.01
C LYS A 123 -11.38 4.44 -4.42
N LEU A 124 -10.63 3.60 -5.13
CA LEU A 124 -10.35 2.23 -4.71
C LEU A 124 -9.42 2.18 -3.49
N PHE A 125 -8.38 3.03 -3.43
CA PHE A 125 -7.53 3.11 -2.24
C PHE A 125 -8.28 3.60 -1.00
N LYS A 126 -9.28 4.47 -1.15
CA LYS A 126 -10.17 4.83 -0.04
C LYS A 126 -11.00 3.65 0.47
N GLU A 127 -11.44 2.79 -0.44
CA GLU A 127 -12.14 1.55 -0.10
C GLU A 127 -11.20 0.57 0.60
N ILE A 128 -9.98 0.39 0.10
CA ILE A 128 -8.96 -0.49 0.70
C ILE A 128 -8.65 -0.06 2.14
N VAL A 129 -8.43 1.23 2.42
CA VAL A 129 -8.17 1.69 3.80
C VAL A 129 -9.39 1.54 4.72
N SER A 130 -10.61 1.48 4.17
CA SER A 130 -11.81 1.21 4.97
C SER A 130 -11.95 -0.27 5.33
N LEU A 131 -11.49 -1.17 4.45
CA LEU A 131 -11.51 -2.62 4.65
C LEU A 131 -10.33 -3.10 5.50
N ASP A 132 -9.19 -2.43 5.39
CA ASP A 132 -7.92 -2.74 6.07
C ASP A 132 -7.33 -1.48 6.75
N PRO A 133 -7.98 -0.98 7.82
CA PRO A 133 -7.63 0.28 8.46
C PRO A 133 -6.31 0.25 9.25
N GLU A 134 -5.69 -0.92 9.43
CA GLU A 134 -4.41 -1.08 10.14
C GLU A 134 -3.21 -1.22 9.19
N ASN A 135 -3.45 -1.19 7.88
CA ASN A 135 -2.40 -1.31 6.88
C ASN A 135 -1.83 0.05 6.47
N ILE A 136 -0.67 0.36 7.04
CA ILE A 136 0.07 1.59 6.72
C ILE A 136 0.36 1.76 5.22
N TRP A 137 0.54 0.66 4.49
CA TRP A 137 0.86 0.71 3.06
C TRP A 137 -0.31 1.22 2.25
N SER A 138 -1.54 0.81 2.59
CA SER A 138 -2.77 1.28 1.94
C SER A 138 -2.94 2.80 2.09
N TYR A 139 -2.65 3.35 3.27
CA TYR A 139 -2.62 4.80 3.49
C TYR A 139 -1.51 5.49 2.70
N ASN A 140 -0.32 4.89 2.62
CA ASN A 140 0.79 5.42 1.82
C ASN A 140 0.43 5.48 0.33
N TYR A 141 -0.18 4.44 -0.25
CA TYR A 141 -0.60 4.46 -1.65
C TYR A 141 -1.78 5.40 -1.90
N LEU A 142 -2.71 5.52 -0.95
CA LEU A 142 -3.75 6.56 -0.99
C LEU A 142 -3.12 7.95 -1.03
N ALA A 143 -2.12 8.21 -0.18
CA ALA A 143 -1.43 9.48 -0.12
C ALA A 143 -0.66 9.80 -1.40
N VAL A 144 0.08 8.83 -1.94
CA VAL A 144 0.78 8.97 -3.23
C VAL A 144 -0.22 9.27 -4.35
N THR A 145 -1.35 8.57 -4.39
CA THR A 145 -2.40 8.85 -5.39
C THR A 145 -3.00 10.24 -5.22
N GLN A 146 -3.21 10.69 -3.98
CA GLN A 146 -3.70 12.05 -3.69
C GLN A 146 -2.66 13.12 -4.05
N HIS A 147 -1.37 12.82 -3.86
CA HIS A 147 -0.26 13.68 -4.26
C HIS A 147 -0.24 13.88 -5.78
N GLU A 148 -0.42 12.82 -6.58
CA GLU A 148 -0.54 12.93 -8.05
C GLU A 148 -1.77 13.75 -8.48
N LEU A 149 -2.85 13.69 -7.70
CA LEU A 149 -4.02 14.56 -7.86
C LEU A 149 -3.81 16.00 -7.33
N LYS A 150 -2.60 16.35 -6.89
CA LYS A 150 -2.25 17.64 -6.24
C LYS A 150 -3.06 17.95 -4.99
N LYS A 151 -3.64 16.94 -4.34
CA LYS A 151 -4.41 17.03 -3.09
C LYS A 151 -3.48 16.89 -1.89
N TYR A 152 -2.48 17.75 -1.80
CA TYR A 152 -1.38 17.64 -0.82
C TYR A 152 -1.83 17.64 0.64
N SER A 153 -2.91 18.35 0.98
CA SER A 153 -3.48 18.33 2.34
C SER A 153 -4.05 16.96 2.71
N LYS A 154 -4.76 16.30 1.78
CA LYS A 154 -5.31 14.96 1.99
C LYS A 154 -4.22 13.90 2.02
N ALA A 155 -3.21 14.04 1.15
CA ALA A 155 -2.05 13.16 1.15
C ALA A 155 -1.35 13.20 2.51
N LYS A 156 -1.17 14.41 3.07
CA LYS A 156 -0.63 14.61 4.41
C LYS A 156 -1.48 13.91 5.48
N GLU A 157 -2.80 14.10 5.49
CA GLU A 157 -3.71 13.43 6.44
C GLU A 157 -3.59 11.90 6.37
N SER A 158 -3.51 11.34 5.17
CA SER A 158 -3.35 9.89 4.96
C SER A 158 -1.99 9.39 5.49
N LEU A 159 -0.91 10.13 5.27
CA LEU A 159 0.42 9.79 5.80
C LEU A 159 0.51 9.94 7.32
N GLU A 160 -0.14 10.97 7.88
CA GLU A 160 -0.26 11.15 9.33
C GLU A 160 -1.02 9.95 9.95
N LYS A 161 -2.10 9.49 9.31
CA LYS A 161 -2.80 8.26 9.72
C LYS A 161 -1.93 7.01 9.64
N SER A 162 -1.11 6.87 8.60
CA SER A 162 -0.12 5.79 8.53
C SER A 162 0.85 5.83 9.72
N LEU A 163 1.35 7.01 10.10
CA LEU A 163 2.29 7.16 11.22
C LEU A 163 1.63 6.99 12.58
N ASP A 164 0.34 7.33 12.72
CA ASP A 164 -0.46 7.06 13.93
C ASP A 164 -0.53 5.55 14.22
N ILE A 165 -0.57 4.72 13.17
CA ILE A 165 -0.62 3.25 13.28
C ILE A 165 0.77 2.69 13.57
N LYS A 166 1.78 3.10 12.79
CA LYS A 166 3.16 2.63 12.93
C LYS A 166 4.15 3.64 12.34
N ASP A 167 5.18 3.94 13.12
CA ASP A 167 6.33 4.72 12.65
C ASP A 167 7.08 3.97 11.54
N ASP A 168 7.22 4.59 10.37
CA ASP A 168 7.80 3.97 9.18
C ASP A 168 8.65 4.96 8.36
N GLU A 169 9.83 4.51 7.95
CA GLU A 169 10.78 5.35 7.20
C GLU A 169 10.26 5.74 5.81
N TYR A 170 9.53 4.86 5.12
CA TYR A 170 8.98 5.17 3.80
C TYR A 170 7.82 6.16 3.90
N THR A 171 6.95 6.01 4.89
CA THR A 171 5.90 7.01 5.20
C THR A 171 6.51 8.37 5.49
N HIS A 172 7.58 8.42 6.29
CA HIS A 172 8.31 9.67 6.54
C HIS A 172 8.93 10.27 5.28
N PHE A 173 9.53 9.46 4.40
CA PHE A 173 10.03 9.95 3.12
C PHE A 173 8.90 10.58 2.27
N LEU A 174 7.76 9.91 2.12
CA LEU A 174 6.60 10.42 1.38
C LEU A 174 6.07 11.73 1.96
N LEU A 175 6.01 11.84 3.29
CA LEU A 175 5.56 13.05 3.98
C LEU A 175 6.55 14.20 3.75
N GLY A 176 7.84 13.91 3.70
CA GLY A 176 8.88 14.86 3.32
C GLY A 176 8.69 15.40 1.89
N VAL A 177 8.44 14.51 0.93
CA VAL A 177 8.12 14.88 -0.46
C VAL A 177 6.85 15.73 -0.54
N ASN A 178 5.80 15.37 0.20
CA ASN A 178 4.55 16.13 0.23
C ASN A 178 4.75 17.54 0.81
N TYR A 179 5.49 17.68 1.92
CA TYR A 179 5.80 19.00 2.49
C TYR A 179 6.67 19.85 1.56
N TYR A 180 7.60 19.23 0.81
CA TYR A 180 8.39 19.93 -0.18
C TYR A 180 7.51 20.53 -1.28
N LYS A 181 6.52 19.79 -1.80
CA LYS A 181 5.55 20.32 -2.77
C LYS A 181 4.68 21.46 -2.22
N GLN A 182 4.47 21.51 -0.92
CA GLN A 182 3.77 22.60 -0.24
C GLN A 182 4.68 23.80 0.09
N GLY A 183 5.97 23.76 -0.25
CA GLY A 183 6.95 24.81 0.06
C GLY A 183 7.42 24.82 1.52
N ASN A 184 7.04 23.83 2.35
CA ASN A 184 7.46 23.76 3.74
C ASN A 184 8.80 23.02 3.87
N LEU A 185 9.89 23.73 3.58
CA LEU A 185 11.24 23.16 3.52
C LEU A 185 11.72 22.58 4.86
N PHE A 186 11.39 23.22 5.99
CA PHE A 186 11.79 22.72 7.31
C PHE A 186 11.16 21.37 7.64
N LYS A 187 9.85 21.22 7.44
CA LYS A 187 9.17 19.93 7.64
C LYS A 187 9.61 18.90 6.62
N ALA A 188 9.82 19.30 5.36
CA ALA A 188 10.35 18.43 4.33
C ALA A 188 11.69 17.83 4.75
N PHE A 189 12.66 18.67 5.15
CA PHE A 189 13.96 18.23 5.60
C PHE A 189 13.88 17.30 6.82
N TYR A 190 13.07 17.65 7.83
CA TYR A 190 12.86 16.83 9.01
C TYR A 190 12.38 15.41 8.65
N HIS A 191 11.36 15.31 7.80
CA HIS A 191 10.75 14.03 7.42
C HIS A 191 11.63 13.22 6.45
N VAL A 192 12.29 13.85 5.49
CA VAL A 192 13.28 13.17 4.62
C VAL A 192 14.45 12.62 5.45
N ARG A 193 14.91 13.35 6.48
CA ARG A 193 15.95 12.86 7.38
C ARG A 193 15.51 11.63 8.17
N LYS A 194 14.26 11.60 8.65
CA LYS A 194 13.69 10.42 9.29
C LYS A 194 13.52 9.24 8.32
N GLY A 195 13.13 9.50 7.08
CA GLY A 195 12.99 8.50 6.02
C GLY A 195 14.25 8.23 5.20
N ARG A 196 15.45 8.48 5.75
CA ARG A 196 16.69 8.51 4.95
C ARG A 196 17.01 7.20 4.23
N LYS A 197 16.79 6.02 4.84
CA LYS A 197 17.11 4.76 4.14
C LYS A 197 16.11 4.51 3.01
N ALA A 198 14.84 4.85 3.22
CA ALA A 198 13.82 4.81 2.18
C ALA A 198 14.16 5.79 1.03
N ALA A 199 14.58 7.02 1.33
CA ALA A 199 15.00 8.00 0.33
C ALA A 199 16.14 7.48 -0.56
N ASN A 200 17.11 6.77 0.03
CA ASN A 200 18.23 6.18 -0.71
C ASN A 200 17.80 5.12 -1.75
N LEU A 201 16.59 4.56 -1.67
CA LEU A 201 16.07 3.64 -2.68
C LEU A 201 15.71 4.36 -3.99
N PHE A 202 15.44 5.67 -3.94
CA PHE A 202 14.95 6.46 -5.06
C PHE A 202 15.96 7.50 -5.56
N LEU A 203 17.01 7.80 -4.77
CA LEU A 203 18.02 8.81 -5.08
C LEU A 203 19.35 8.22 -5.62
N LYS A 204 19.44 6.89 -5.76
CA LYS A 204 20.67 6.19 -6.18
C LYS A 204 20.66 5.71 -7.64
N ASP A 205 19.62 6.04 -8.39
CA ASP A 205 19.53 5.86 -9.84
C ASP A 205 19.73 7.23 -10.53
#